data_AF-A0A5S6QGJ9-F1
#
_entry.id   AF-A0A5S6QGJ9-F1
#
_cell.length_a   1.000
_cell.length_b   1.000
_cell.length_c   1.000
_cell.angle_alpha   90.00
_cell.angle_beta   90.00
_cell.angle_gamma   90.00
#
_symmetry.space_group_name_H-M   'P 1'
#
loop_
_entity.id
_entity.type
_entity.pdbx_description
1 polymer ?
#
loop_
_entity_poly.entity_id
_entity_poly.type
_entity_poly.pdbx_seq_one_letter_code
_entity_poly.pdbx_strand_id
1 'polypeptide(L)'
;MDISTLLSTYLTLCTLVIPAAQASKPASKFEKPGTCPPAPKCTRFLLLCRSDADCEGSMKCCKTYGGDDCREPVEKLSKMDKPGTCPPVPGTRSWFDYCRSDADCPRSYKCCPYYSGRDCVEPVLPKIEKPGTCPPQPADVPSPFVQWCTSDADCEGSMKCCLTPRGDDCAVTEEERSKVEKPGSCPPVPLPFGDKMLCRSDADCKGPRKCCLTKVGYKCEKPVGGRSSKN
;
A
#
# COMPACT_ATOMS: atom_id res chain seq x y z
N MET A 1 48.50 68.43 28.96
CA MET A 1 47.79 67.17 28.69
C MET A 1 46.64 67.51 27.78
N ASP A 2 46.86 67.35 26.48
CA ASP A 2 46.03 67.91 25.44
C ASP A 2 44.80 67.04 25.18
N ILE A 3 43.64 67.68 25.09
CA ILE A 3 42.34 67.05 24.78
C ILE A 3 42.42 66.27 23.45
N SER A 4 43.29 66.71 22.54
CA SER A 4 43.61 66.03 21.28
C SER A 4 44.24 64.65 21.46
N THR A 5 45.04 64.42 22.50
CA THR A 5 45.67 63.11 22.76
C THR A 5 44.70 62.08 23.36
N LEU A 6 43.68 62.54 24.10
CA LEU A 6 42.63 61.68 24.67
C LEU A 6 41.59 61.24 23.63
N LEU A 7 41.25 62.12 22.68
CA LEU A 7 40.37 61.77 21.56
C LEU A 7 41.05 60.80 20.59
N SER A 8 42.36 60.97 20.36
CA SER A 8 43.13 60.09 19.46
C SER A 8 43.25 58.66 20.01
N THR A 9 43.43 58.48 21.32
CA THR A 9 43.52 57.14 21.92
C THR A 9 42.15 56.44 21.98
N TYR A 10 41.07 57.21 22.20
CA TYR A 10 39.71 56.69 22.24
C TYR A 10 39.22 56.20 20.86
N LEU A 11 39.52 56.94 19.78
CA LEU A 11 39.19 56.54 18.41
C LEU A 11 39.94 55.29 17.95
N THR A 12 41.19 55.08 18.40
CA THR A 12 41.97 53.87 18.09
C THR A 12 41.51 52.63 18.87
N LEU A 13 40.83 52.78 20.00
CA LEU A 13 40.28 51.67 20.78
C LEU A 13 38.93 51.17 20.22
N CYS A 14 38.13 52.04 19.58
CA CYS A 14 36.85 51.65 18.97
C CYS A 14 37.00 50.78 17.70
N THR A 15 38.15 50.78 17.04
CA THR A 15 38.36 50.01 15.80
C THR A 15 38.76 48.55 16.00
N LEU A 16 39.04 48.11 17.24
CA LEU A 16 39.50 46.75 17.53
C LEU A 16 38.40 45.79 18.02
N VAL A 17 37.12 46.22 18.12
CA VAL A 17 36.03 45.40 18.69
C VAL A 17 34.80 45.27 17.79
N ILE A 18 34.89 45.62 16.51
CA ILE A 18 33.82 45.27 15.55
C ILE A 18 34.28 44.00 14.82
N PRO A 19 33.74 42.81 15.15
CA PRO A 19 33.83 41.71 14.21
C PRO A 19 33.04 42.15 12.97
N ALA A 20 33.74 42.35 11.86
CA ALA A 20 33.14 42.39 10.53
C ALA A 20 32.60 40.97 10.24
N ALA A 21 31.45 40.65 10.82
CA ALA A 21 30.68 39.47 10.49
C ALA A 21 30.09 39.69 9.10
N GLN A 22 30.87 39.25 8.12
CA GLN A 22 30.50 38.74 6.81
C GLN A 22 29.47 39.58 6.05
N ALA A 23 29.97 40.27 5.02
CA ALA A 23 29.16 40.58 3.85
C ALA A 23 28.41 39.30 3.45
N SER A 24 27.10 39.25 3.72
CA SER A 24 26.26 38.18 3.22
C SER A 24 26.30 38.31 1.71
N LYS A 25 27.01 37.36 1.07
CA LYS A 25 26.88 37.13 -0.36
C LYS A 25 25.37 37.14 -0.66
N PRO A 26 24.90 37.83 -1.72
CA PRO A 26 23.50 37.70 -2.10
C PRO A 26 23.25 36.20 -2.27
N ALA A 27 22.31 35.67 -1.49
CA ALA A 27 21.90 34.28 -1.57
C ALA A 27 21.37 34.07 -2.99
N SER A 28 22.24 33.57 -3.88
CA SER A 28 21.84 32.97 -5.14
C SER A 28 20.79 31.93 -4.76
N LYS A 29 19.51 32.23 -5.04
CA LYS A 29 18.43 31.25 -4.92
C LYS A 29 18.83 30.09 -5.81
N PHE A 30 19.37 29.04 -5.20
CA PHE A 30 19.69 27.82 -5.91
C PHE A 30 18.35 27.14 -6.21
N GLU A 31 17.79 27.41 -7.40
CA GLU A 31 16.55 26.78 -7.84
C GLU A 31 16.86 25.39 -8.37
N LYS A 32 16.34 24.36 -7.69
CA LYS A 32 16.44 22.98 -8.15
C LYS A 32 15.49 22.76 -9.32
N PRO A 33 15.82 21.85 -10.26
CA PRO A 33 14.97 21.55 -11.40
C PRO A 33 13.59 21.01 -10.99
N GLY A 34 12.59 21.34 -11.79
CA GLY A 34 11.18 20.98 -11.60
C GLY A 34 10.34 22.09 -10.97
N THR A 35 9.03 21.89 -10.92
CA THR A 35 8.03 22.88 -10.55
C THR A 35 7.36 22.49 -9.23
N CYS A 36 7.08 23.47 -8.38
CA CYS A 36 6.27 23.24 -7.20
C CYS A 36 4.82 22.87 -7.57
N PRO A 37 4.13 22.03 -6.78
CA PRO A 37 2.69 21.88 -6.88
C PRO A 37 1.97 23.23 -6.79
N PRO A 38 0.74 23.35 -7.35
CA PRO A 38 -0.07 24.56 -7.24
C PRO A 38 -0.16 25.04 -5.78
N ALA A 39 0.25 26.28 -5.54
CA ALA A 39 0.17 26.85 -4.20
C ALA A 39 -1.29 26.91 -3.72
N PRO A 40 -1.58 26.57 -2.46
CA PRO A 40 -2.93 26.65 -1.93
C PRO A 40 -3.37 28.11 -1.82
N LYS A 41 -4.70 28.33 -1.87
CA LYS A 41 -5.30 29.67 -1.75
C LYS A 41 -5.04 30.31 -0.37
N CYS A 42 -4.85 29.47 0.64
CA CYS A 42 -4.59 29.88 2.03
C CYS A 42 -3.41 29.07 2.57
N THR A 43 -2.45 29.76 3.19
CA THR A 43 -1.24 29.18 3.76
C THR A 43 -1.09 29.67 5.20
N ARG A 44 -0.84 28.77 6.15
CA ARG A 44 -0.42 29.13 7.51
C ARG A 44 1.02 29.64 7.52
N PHE A 45 1.44 30.26 8.61
CA PHE A 45 2.71 30.97 8.70
C PHE A 45 3.88 30.09 9.23
N LEU A 46 3.90 28.78 8.95
CA LEU A 46 5.05 27.94 9.31
C LEU A 46 6.12 28.04 8.22
N LEU A 47 7.37 28.27 8.59
CA LEU A 47 8.47 28.41 7.64
C LEU A 47 9.46 27.27 7.88
N LEU A 48 9.23 26.11 7.25
CA LEU A 48 10.11 24.94 7.38
C LEU A 48 11.30 25.01 6.41
N CYS A 49 11.16 25.74 5.31
CA CYS A 49 12.22 26.05 4.35
C CYS A 49 12.13 27.50 3.85
N ARG A 50 13.22 28.05 3.34
CA ARG A 50 13.29 29.38 2.69
C ARG A 50 13.61 29.30 1.21
N SER A 51 14.32 28.24 0.79
CA SER A 51 14.73 27.98 -0.58
C SER A 51 14.92 26.49 -0.82
N ASP A 52 15.03 26.07 -2.08
CA ASP A 52 15.26 24.66 -2.42
C ASP A 52 16.57 24.12 -1.81
N ALA A 53 17.54 24.99 -1.51
CA ALA A 53 18.80 24.62 -0.85
C ALA A 53 18.61 24.08 0.58
N ASP A 54 17.51 24.45 1.25
CA ASP A 54 17.18 23.95 2.59
C ASP A 54 16.59 22.53 2.56
N CYS A 55 16.19 22.07 1.38
CA CYS A 55 15.55 20.78 1.19
C CYS A 55 16.56 19.73 0.71
N GLU A 56 16.39 18.47 1.09
CA GLU A 56 17.32 17.40 0.69
C GLU A 56 17.07 16.90 -0.74
N GLY A 57 18.12 16.43 -1.42
CA GLY A 57 18.01 15.81 -2.74
C GLY A 57 17.34 16.73 -3.77
N SER A 58 16.33 16.22 -4.48
CA SER A 58 15.57 16.99 -5.49
C SER A 58 14.38 17.76 -4.94
N MET A 59 14.17 17.77 -3.62
CA MET A 59 13.03 18.45 -3.00
C MET A 59 13.15 19.96 -3.16
N LYS A 60 12.02 20.62 -3.46
CA LYS A 60 11.90 22.07 -3.62
C LYS A 60 11.15 22.68 -2.44
N CYS A 61 11.46 23.92 -2.11
CA CYS A 61 10.73 24.65 -1.08
C CYS A 61 9.46 25.26 -1.68
N CYS A 62 8.30 24.73 -1.29
CA CYS A 62 7.03 25.06 -1.91
C CYS A 62 6.02 25.56 -0.87
N LYS A 63 5.10 26.43 -1.30
CA LYS A 63 3.98 26.87 -0.47
C LYS A 63 2.99 25.74 -0.27
N THR A 64 2.75 25.38 0.99
CA THR A 64 1.74 24.39 1.39
C THR A 64 0.71 25.02 2.31
N TYR A 65 -0.28 24.24 2.76
CA TYR A 65 -1.27 24.71 3.75
C TYR A 65 -0.64 25.01 5.10
N GLY A 66 0.38 24.25 5.48
CA GLY A 66 1.13 24.47 6.71
C GLY A 66 2.01 25.72 6.66
N GLY A 67 2.42 26.12 5.45
CA GLY A 67 3.47 27.10 5.25
C GLY A 67 4.48 26.66 4.19
N ASP A 68 5.67 27.25 4.17
CA ASP A 68 6.72 26.84 3.23
C ASP A 68 7.35 25.53 3.71
N ASP A 69 7.27 24.49 2.88
CA ASP A 69 7.66 23.12 3.21
C ASP A 69 8.30 22.42 2.00
N CYS A 70 9.18 21.47 2.26
CA CYS A 70 9.92 20.74 1.22
C CYS A 70 9.00 19.74 0.50
N ARG A 71 8.87 19.86 -0.83
CA ARG A 71 8.01 19.01 -1.65
C ARG A 71 8.74 18.45 -2.86
N GLU A 72 8.31 17.27 -3.29
CA GLU A 72 8.77 16.70 -4.55
C GLU A 72 8.27 17.55 -5.73
N PRO A 73 9.09 17.76 -6.78
CA PRO A 73 8.65 18.47 -7.97
C PRO A 73 7.52 17.73 -8.70
N VAL A 74 6.61 18.49 -9.33
CA VAL A 74 5.45 17.94 -10.07
C VAL A 74 5.88 17.02 -11.21
N GLU A 75 7.05 17.21 -11.78
CA GLU A 75 7.58 16.35 -12.85
C GLU A 75 8.02 14.98 -12.33
N LYS A 76 8.31 14.87 -11.03
CA LYS A 76 8.54 13.59 -10.34
C LYS A 76 7.25 13.01 -9.77
N LEU A 77 6.31 13.86 -9.36
CA LEU A 77 4.92 13.50 -9.11
C LEU A 77 4.23 13.32 -10.45
N SER A 78 4.54 12.22 -11.15
CA SER A 78 3.79 11.76 -12.32
C SER A 78 2.31 12.19 -12.23
N LYS A 79 1.72 12.70 -13.31
CA LYS A 79 0.27 12.96 -13.45
C LYS A 79 -0.54 11.65 -13.32
N MET A 80 -0.32 10.94 -12.23
CA MET A 80 -0.85 9.63 -11.91
C MET A 80 -2.10 9.90 -11.10
N ASP A 81 -3.22 9.47 -11.66
CA ASP A 81 -4.30 8.99 -10.83
C ASP A 81 -3.70 8.08 -9.77
N LYS A 82 -3.81 8.48 -8.50
CA LYS A 82 -3.34 7.62 -7.42
C LYS A 82 -4.25 6.41 -7.32
N PRO A 83 -3.71 5.22 -7.02
CA PRO A 83 -4.50 4.00 -6.96
C PRO A 83 -5.63 4.10 -5.94
N GLY A 84 -6.75 3.42 -6.24
CA GLY A 84 -7.96 3.45 -5.42
C GLY A 84 -9.00 4.48 -5.87
N THR A 85 -10.12 4.50 -5.16
CA THR A 85 -11.28 5.35 -5.44
C THR A 85 -11.62 6.24 -4.25
N CYS A 86 -12.38 7.30 -4.48
CA CYS A 86 -12.85 8.15 -3.39
C CYS A 86 -13.89 7.40 -2.54
N PRO A 87 -13.80 7.47 -1.20
CA PRO A 87 -14.83 6.91 -0.36
C PRO A 87 -16.17 7.61 -0.62
N PRO A 88 -17.30 6.93 -0.38
CA PRO A 88 -18.62 7.54 -0.51
C PRO A 88 -18.80 8.57 0.62
N VAL A 89 -18.80 9.85 0.27
CA VAL A 89 -19.11 10.95 1.19
C VAL A 89 -20.30 11.73 0.61
N PRO A 90 -21.34 12.03 1.41
CA PRO A 90 -22.43 12.87 0.94
C PRO A 90 -21.93 14.32 0.80
N GLY A 91 -21.56 14.72 -0.41
CA GLY A 91 -21.22 16.10 -0.72
C GLY A 91 -22.50 16.93 -0.76
N THR A 92 -22.68 17.87 0.15
CA THR A 92 -23.94 18.66 0.23
C THR A 92 -23.76 20.14 -0.09
N ARG A 93 -22.53 20.69 -0.13
CA ARG A 93 -22.21 22.03 -0.66
C ARG A 93 -20.70 22.22 -0.82
N SER A 94 -20.25 22.74 -1.97
CA SER A 94 -18.87 23.18 -2.14
C SER A 94 -18.72 24.61 -1.60
N TRP A 95 -17.91 24.76 -0.57
CA TRP A 95 -17.50 26.03 0.01
C TRP A 95 -16.00 26.28 -0.27
N PHE A 96 -15.16 25.26 -0.08
CA PHE A 96 -13.72 25.31 -0.29
C PHE A 96 -13.20 24.02 -0.95
N ASP A 97 -12.43 24.16 -2.03
CA ASP A 97 -11.65 23.07 -2.62
C ASP A 97 -10.20 23.15 -2.12
N TYR A 98 -9.79 22.17 -1.34
CA TYR A 98 -8.42 22.03 -0.81
C TYR A 98 -7.45 21.36 -1.80
N CYS A 99 -7.97 20.73 -2.83
CA CYS A 99 -7.21 20.08 -3.88
C CYS A 99 -7.97 20.19 -5.21
N ARG A 100 -7.26 20.09 -6.34
CA ARG A 100 -7.85 20.01 -7.68
C ARG A 100 -7.66 18.63 -8.30
N SER A 101 -6.55 17.97 -7.97
CA SER A 101 -6.17 16.65 -8.47
C SER A 101 -5.41 15.87 -7.41
N ASP A 102 -5.26 14.56 -7.63
CA ASP A 102 -4.50 13.67 -6.76
C ASP A 102 -3.05 14.13 -6.54
N ALA A 103 -2.47 14.83 -7.53
CA ALA A 103 -1.11 15.38 -7.46
C ALA A 103 -0.96 16.49 -6.39
N ASP A 104 -2.06 17.17 -6.02
CA ASP A 104 -2.04 18.18 -4.95
C ASP A 104 -2.01 17.54 -3.57
N CYS A 105 -2.35 16.26 -3.48
CA CYS A 105 -2.43 15.54 -2.22
C CYS A 105 -1.08 14.86 -1.89
N PRO A 106 -0.72 14.72 -0.61
CA PRO A 106 0.48 13.99 -0.22
C PRO A 106 0.31 12.48 -0.44
N ARG A 107 1.42 11.75 -0.62
CA ARG A 107 1.48 10.28 -0.59
C ARG A 107 0.41 9.63 -1.51
N SER A 108 -0.35 8.64 -1.01
CA SER A 108 -1.43 7.94 -1.71
C SER A 108 -2.80 8.61 -1.62
N TYR A 109 -2.93 9.78 -0.96
CA TYR A 109 -4.23 10.44 -0.78
C TYR A 109 -4.78 10.95 -2.10
N LYS A 110 -6.07 10.76 -2.34
CA LYS A 110 -6.78 11.21 -3.54
C LYS A 110 -7.55 12.50 -3.28
N CYS A 111 -7.70 13.32 -4.31
CA CYS A 111 -8.50 14.53 -4.25
C CYS A 111 -9.99 14.22 -4.48
N CYS A 112 -10.73 14.12 -3.39
CA CYS A 112 -12.08 13.57 -3.38
C CYS A 112 -13.13 14.60 -2.99
N PRO A 113 -14.38 14.48 -3.48
CA PRO A 113 -15.50 15.22 -2.92
C PRO A 113 -15.62 14.97 -1.42
N TYR A 114 -15.80 16.04 -0.66
CA TYR A 114 -15.98 16.01 0.79
C TYR A 114 -17.08 16.99 1.21
N TYR A 115 -17.42 17.03 2.50
CA TYR A 115 -18.56 17.81 3.01
C TYR A 115 -18.54 19.30 2.60
N SER A 116 -17.35 19.88 2.42
CA SER A 116 -17.14 21.30 2.14
C SER A 116 -16.61 21.59 0.72
N GLY A 117 -16.55 20.62 -0.19
CA GLY A 117 -15.97 20.79 -1.53
C GLY A 117 -15.11 19.60 -1.90
N ARG A 118 -13.80 19.81 -2.05
CA ARG A 118 -12.80 18.75 -2.32
C ARG A 118 -11.71 18.74 -1.27
N ASP A 119 -11.32 17.56 -0.81
CA ASP A 119 -10.24 17.38 0.17
C ASP A 119 -9.38 16.15 -0.17
N CYS A 120 -8.18 16.10 0.39
CA CYS A 120 -7.29 14.96 0.28
C CYS A 120 -7.73 13.86 1.25
N VAL A 121 -8.33 12.81 0.70
CA VAL A 121 -8.90 11.70 1.48
C VAL A 121 -8.12 10.42 1.18
N GLU A 122 -8.01 9.56 2.20
CA GLU A 122 -7.45 8.23 2.03
C GLU A 122 -8.31 7.44 1.03
N PRO A 123 -7.71 6.87 -0.03
CA PRO A 123 -8.49 6.17 -1.04
C PRO A 123 -8.98 4.82 -0.54
N VAL A 124 -10.15 4.42 -1.02
CA VAL A 124 -10.57 3.02 -0.95
C VAL A 124 -9.78 2.26 -2.00
N LEU A 125 -8.83 1.44 -1.55
CA LEU A 125 -8.11 0.55 -2.45
C LEU A 125 -9.05 -0.53 -3.00
N PRO A 126 -8.91 -0.92 -4.27
CA PRO A 126 -9.65 -2.07 -4.78
C PRO A 126 -9.30 -3.29 -3.92
N LYS A 127 -10.31 -4.08 -3.56
CA LYS A 127 -10.06 -5.40 -2.99
C LYS A 127 -9.26 -6.19 -4.03
N ILE A 128 -8.08 -6.65 -3.65
CA ILE A 128 -7.30 -7.53 -4.51
C ILE A 128 -8.07 -8.85 -4.54
N GLU A 129 -8.69 -9.13 -5.69
CA GLU A 129 -9.35 -10.39 -6.01
C GLU A 129 -8.35 -11.24 -6.79
N LYS A 130 -7.85 -12.31 -6.18
CA LYS A 130 -7.01 -13.28 -6.89
C LYS A 130 -7.87 -14.24 -7.70
N PRO A 131 -7.38 -14.75 -8.85
CA PRO A 131 -8.11 -15.69 -9.66
C PRO A 131 -8.35 -17.00 -8.90
N GLY A 132 -9.48 -17.65 -9.22
CA GLY A 132 -9.87 -18.95 -8.68
C GLY A 132 -11.00 -18.88 -7.65
N THR A 133 -11.44 -20.06 -7.22
CA THR A 133 -12.64 -20.23 -6.38
C THR A 133 -12.26 -20.84 -5.03
N CYS A 134 -12.84 -20.32 -3.96
CA CYS A 134 -12.66 -20.89 -2.63
C CYS A 134 -13.14 -22.35 -2.57
N PRO A 135 -12.44 -23.21 -1.82
CA PRO A 135 -12.85 -24.60 -1.64
C PRO A 135 -14.20 -24.68 -0.92
N PRO A 136 -15.05 -25.65 -1.31
CA PRO A 136 -16.36 -25.82 -0.72
C PRO A 136 -16.24 -26.19 0.75
N GLN A 137 -16.97 -25.49 1.60
CA GLN A 137 -17.06 -25.79 3.02
C GLN A 137 -18.08 -26.92 3.27
N PRO A 138 -17.84 -27.81 4.26
CA PRO A 138 -18.89 -28.70 4.74
C PRO A 138 -20.02 -27.87 5.34
N ALA A 139 -21.27 -28.15 4.94
CA ALA A 139 -22.43 -27.33 5.27
C ALA A 139 -22.71 -27.20 6.79
N ASP A 140 -22.21 -28.15 7.59
CA ASP A 140 -22.58 -28.30 9.01
C ASP A 140 -21.52 -27.81 10.00
N VAL A 141 -20.48 -27.10 9.55
CA VAL A 141 -19.46 -26.57 10.48
C VAL A 141 -19.77 -25.10 10.79
N PRO A 142 -20.07 -24.76 12.06
CA PRO A 142 -20.20 -23.36 12.46
C PRO A 142 -18.90 -22.65 12.14
N SER A 143 -18.95 -21.61 11.31
CA SER A 143 -17.77 -20.80 11.08
C SER A 143 -17.46 -20.03 12.38
N PRO A 144 -16.29 -20.23 12.99
CA PRO A 144 -15.86 -19.36 14.07
C PRO A 144 -15.57 -17.95 13.51
N PHE A 145 -15.77 -16.92 14.33
CA PHE A 145 -15.57 -15.51 13.96
C PHE A 145 -14.08 -15.08 13.98
N VAL A 146 -13.16 -16.01 13.74
CA VAL A 146 -11.73 -15.71 13.74
C VAL A 146 -11.32 -15.28 12.34
N GLN A 147 -10.64 -14.15 12.24
CA GLN A 147 -10.26 -13.54 10.97
C GLN A 147 -8.73 -13.47 10.87
N TRP A 148 -8.11 -14.39 10.12
CA TRP A 148 -6.67 -14.36 9.84
C TRP A 148 -6.33 -13.63 8.55
N CYS A 149 -7.29 -13.50 7.64
CA CYS A 149 -7.20 -12.68 6.44
C CYS A 149 -8.48 -11.85 6.28
N THR A 150 -8.38 -10.72 5.61
CA THR A 150 -9.51 -9.82 5.28
C THR A 150 -9.77 -9.79 3.78
N SER A 151 -8.74 -10.04 2.98
CA SER A 151 -8.81 -10.12 1.52
C SER A 151 -7.74 -11.07 0.98
N ASP A 152 -7.83 -11.43 -0.30
CA ASP A 152 -6.81 -12.27 -0.93
C ASP A 152 -5.42 -11.62 -0.91
N ALA A 153 -5.33 -10.30 -0.74
CA ALA A 153 -4.07 -9.57 -0.57
C ALA A 153 -3.25 -10.06 0.61
N ASP A 154 -3.91 -10.52 1.68
CA ASP A 154 -3.27 -10.97 2.92
C ASP A 154 -2.65 -12.36 2.77
N CYS A 155 -3.04 -13.09 1.73
CA CYS A 155 -2.60 -14.44 1.46
C CYS A 155 -1.41 -14.45 0.51
N GLU A 156 -0.52 -15.44 0.65
CA GLU A 156 0.64 -15.57 -0.23
C GLU A 156 0.27 -16.25 -1.57
N GLY A 157 0.99 -15.90 -2.64
CA GLY A 157 0.87 -16.56 -3.94
C GLY A 157 -0.55 -16.49 -4.51
N SER A 158 -1.07 -17.63 -4.99
CA SER A 158 -2.41 -17.79 -5.56
C SER A 158 -3.50 -18.08 -4.52
N MET A 159 -3.18 -18.13 -3.22
CA MET A 159 -4.17 -18.43 -2.18
C MET A 159 -5.15 -17.28 -2.00
N LYS A 160 -6.42 -17.62 -1.77
CA LYS A 160 -7.52 -16.70 -1.52
C LYS A 160 -7.90 -16.69 -0.05
N CYS A 161 -8.42 -15.56 0.42
CA CYS A 161 -9.02 -15.48 1.74
C CYS A 161 -10.42 -16.08 1.68
N CYS A 162 -10.60 -17.22 2.34
CA CYS A 162 -11.81 -18.02 2.24
C CYS A 162 -12.39 -18.29 3.62
N LEU A 163 -13.71 -18.44 3.69
CA LEU A 163 -14.35 -18.98 4.88
C LEU A 163 -13.93 -20.45 5.05
N THR A 164 -13.32 -20.78 6.19
CA THR A 164 -12.89 -22.13 6.55
C THR A 164 -13.49 -22.56 7.88
N PRO A 165 -13.38 -23.86 8.28
CA PRO A 165 -13.83 -24.30 9.60
C PRO A 165 -13.08 -23.62 10.75
N ARG A 166 -11.94 -23.01 10.46
CA ARG A 166 -11.15 -22.26 11.43
C ARG A 166 -11.62 -20.80 11.50
N GLY A 167 -12.33 -20.28 10.50
CA GLY A 167 -12.63 -18.86 10.30
C GLY A 167 -12.18 -18.38 8.92
N ASP A 168 -12.06 -17.06 8.72
CA ASP A 168 -11.52 -16.50 7.47
C ASP A 168 -10.01 -16.74 7.42
N ASP A 169 -9.59 -17.61 6.51
CA ASP A 169 -8.22 -18.11 6.44
C ASP A 169 -7.77 -18.30 4.98
N CYS A 170 -6.46 -18.28 4.76
CA CYS A 170 -5.89 -18.45 3.44
C CYS A 170 -6.04 -19.90 2.99
N ALA A 171 -6.75 -20.09 1.87
CA ALA A 171 -6.99 -21.39 1.28
C ALA A 171 -6.48 -21.45 -0.16
N VAL A 172 -5.96 -22.63 -0.52
CA VAL A 172 -5.66 -22.98 -1.91
C VAL A 172 -6.97 -23.10 -2.68
N THR A 173 -7.03 -22.55 -3.89
CA THR A 173 -8.25 -22.56 -4.70
C THR A 173 -8.57 -23.94 -5.25
N GLU A 174 -9.82 -24.18 -5.66
CA GLU A 174 -10.22 -25.46 -6.27
C GLU A 174 -9.47 -25.74 -7.59
N GLU A 175 -9.13 -24.70 -8.34
CA GLU A 175 -8.37 -24.81 -9.59
C GLU A 175 -6.92 -25.25 -9.33
N GLU A 176 -6.29 -24.73 -8.28
CA GLU A 176 -4.94 -25.16 -7.87
C GLU A 176 -4.98 -26.57 -7.26
N ARG A 177 -6.02 -26.88 -6.51
CA ARG A 177 -6.23 -28.20 -5.90
C ARG A 177 -6.44 -29.31 -6.93
N SER A 178 -7.19 -29.01 -7.99
CA SER A 178 -7.45 -29.97 -9.08
C SER A 178 -6.23 -30.24 -9.98
N LYS A 179 -5.24 -29.33 -10.00
CA LYS A 179 -3.95 -29.57 -10.68
C LYS A 179 -3.08 -30.61 -9.96
N VAL A 180 -3.38 -30.93 -8.70
CA VAL A 180 -2.61 -31.91 -7.93
C VAL A 180 -2.95 -33.31 -8.43
N GLU A 181 -2.23 -33.81 -9.42
CA GLU A 181 -2.29 -35.21 -9.82
C GLU A 181 -1.24 -36.02 -9.05
N LYS A 182 -1.68 -36.97 -8.23
CA LYS A 182 -0.75 -37.86 -7.52
C LYS A 182 -0.29 -39.02 -8.40
N PRO A 183 0.95 -39.52 -8.22
CA PRO A 183 1.48 -40.63 -9.00
C PRO A 183 0.62 -41.90 -8.94
N GLY A 184 0.54 -42.61 -10.07
CA GLY A 184 -0.23 -43.85 -10.24
C GLY A 184 -1.68 -43.62 -10.65
N SER A 185 -2.43 -44.70 -10.81
CA SER A 185 -3.79 -44.69 -11.37
C SER A 185 -4.80 -45.25 -10.38
N CYS A 186 -6.08 -44.88 -10.55
CA CYS A 186 -7.15 -45.48 -9.76
C CYS A 186 -7.30 -46.98 -10.08
N PRO A 187 -7.65 -47.82 -9.09
CA PRO A 187 -8.03 -49.21 -9.34
C PRO A 187 -9.23 -49.31 -10.31
N PRO A 188 -9.45 -50.47 -10.94
CA PRO A 188 -10.62 -50.70 -11.78
C PRO A 188 -11.92 -50.37 -11.04
N VAL A 189 -12.80 -49.59 -11.68
CA VAL A 189 -14.06 -49.15 -11.08
C VAL A 189 -14.95 -50.36 -10.80
N PRO A 190 -15.37 -50.59 -9.54
CA PRO A 190 -16.25 -51.70 -9.22
C PRO A 190 -17.70 -51.40 -9.62
N LEU A 191 -18.40 -52.42 -10.12
CA LEU A 191 -19.85 -52.41 -10.31
C LEU A 191 -20.50 -53.27 -9.21
N PRO A 192 -21.57 -52.81 -8.53
CA PRO A 192 -22.13 -51.45 -8.57
C PRO A 192 -21.21 -50.43 -7.89
N PHE A 193 -21.29 -49.16 -8.31
CA PHE A 193 -20.62 -48.04 -7.65
C PHE A 193 -21.60 -47.31 -6.72
N GLY A 194 -21.06 -46.63 -5.72
CA GLY A 194 -21.85 -45.76 -4.85
C GLY A 194 -21.78 -44.30 -5.30
N ASP A 195 -22.47 -43.42 -4.59
CA ASP A 195 -22.68 -42.01 -4.92
C ASP A 195 -22.13 -41.03 -3.85
N LYS A 196 -21.58 -41.54 -2.74
CA LYS A 196 -21.02 -40.68 -1.69
C LYS A 196 -19.74 -39.97 -2.14
N MET A 197 -19.69 -38.65 -1.99
CA MET A 197 -18.51 -37.83 -2.26
C MET A 197 -17.68 -37.62 -0.99
N LEU A 198 -16.72 -38.51 -0.71
CA LEU A 198 -15.80 -38.38 0.43
C LEU A 198 -14.50 -37.65 0.08
N CYS A 199 -14.22 -37.49 -1.21
CA CYS A 199 -13.16 -36.65 -1.75
C CYS A 199 -13.61 -36.11 -3.13
N ARG A 200 -13.04 -34.97 -3.53
CA ARG A 200 -13.24 -34.32 -4.84
C ARG A 200 -12.01 -34.41 -5.73
N SER A 201 -10.82 -34.40 -5.13
CA SER A 201 -9.54 -34.46 -5.85
C SER A 201 -8.50 -35.28 -5.08
N ASP A 202 -7.39 -35.61 -5.73
CA ASP A 202 -6.26 -36.26 -5.09
C ASP A 202 -5.67 -35.45 -3.93
N ALA A 203 -5.76 -34.11 -3.96
CA ALA A 203 -5.28 -33.24 -2.90
C ALA A 203 -6.02 -33.43 -1.56
N ASP A 204 -7.26 -33.93 -1.60
CA ASP A 204 -8.09 -34.22 -0.42
C ASP A 204 -7.52 -35.40 0.37
N CYS A 205 -6.77 -36.26 -0.32
CA CYS A 205 -6.30 -37.50 0.21
C CYS A 205 -4.95 -37.31 0.90
N LYS A 206 -4.74 -37.98 2.04
CA LYS A 206 -3.44 -37.94 2.72
C LYS A 206 -2.42 -38.85 2.04
N GLY A 207 -1.17 -38.40 1.97
CA GLY A 207 -0.06 -39.17 1.40
C GLY A 207 -0.28 -39.51 -0.08
N PRO A 208 0.16 -40.69 -0.55
CA PRO A 208 0.10 -41.06 -1.97
C PRO A 208 -1.29 -41.51 -2.44
N ARG A 209 -2.32 -41.44 -1.58
CA ARG A 209 -3.68 -41.89 -1.94
C ARG A 209 -4.31 -40.94 -2.96
N LYS A 210 -5.04 -41.53 -3.91
CA LYS A 210 -5.79 -40.82 -4.97
C LYS A 210 -7.29 -40.85 -4.69
N CYS A 211 -8.04 -39.86 -5.18
CA CYS A 211 -9.49 -39.85 -5.06
C CYS A 211 -10.12 -40.68 -6.19
N CYS A 212 -10.69 -41.83 -5.85
CA CYS A 212 -11.14 -42.82 -6.83
C CYS A 212 -12.60 -43.23 -6.60
N LEU A 213 -13.30 -43.62 -7.68
CA LEU A 213 -14.66 -44.14 -7.62
C LEU A 213 -14.68 -45.58 -7.09
N THR A 214 -15.48 -45.83 -6.05
CA THR A 214 -15.61 -47.13 -5.37
C THR A 214 -17.07 -47.55 -5.22
N LYS A 215 -17.32 -48.72 -4.63
CA LYS A 215 -18.68 -49.18 -4.27
C LYS A 215 -19.42 -48.25 -3.31
N VAL A 216 -18.71 -47.35 -2.62
CA VAL A 216 -19.29 -46.34 -1.72
C VAL A 216 -19.50 -45.00 -2.44
N GLY A 217 -18.76 -44.74 -3.51
CA GLY A 217 -18.62 -43.45 -4.18
C GLY A 217 -17.16 -43.01 -4.26
N TYR A 218 -16.90 -41.72 -4.40
CA TYR A 218 -15.54 -41.18 -4.45
C TYR A 218 -14.89 -41.22 -3.08
N LYS A 219 -13.79 -41.97 -2.96
CA LYS A 219 -13.03 -42.16 -1.72
C LYS A 219 -11.55 -42.23 -2.01
N CYS A 220 -10.74 -41.78 -1.05
CA CYS A 220 -9.28 -41.89 -1.12
C CYS A 220 -8.84 -43.35 -1.11
N GLU A 221 -8.18 -43.81 -2.18
CA GLU A 221 -7.69 -45.17 -2.35
C GLU A 221 -6.19 -45.22 -2.67
N LYS A 222 -5.59 -46.39 -2.44
CA LYS A 222 -4.18 -46.60 -2.81
C LYS A 222 -4.07 -46.66 -4.35
N PRO A 223 -3.13 -45.91 -4.97
CA PRO A 223 -2.94 -45.95 -6.41
C PRO A 223 -2.33 -47.27 -6.88
N VAL A 224 -2.68 -47.68 -8.10
CA VAL A 224 -2.04 -48.78 -8.82
C VAL A 224 -0.91 -48.22 -9.69
N GLY A 225 0.24 -48.90 -9.73
CA GLY A 225 1.37 -48.51 -10.60
C GLY A 225 2.16 -47.27 -10.15
N GLY A 226 1.86 -46.67 -8.99
CA GLY A 226 2.63 -45.56 -8.44
C GLY A 226 3.86 -46.05 -7.67
N ARG A 227 5.07 -45.65 -8.07
CA ARG A 227 6.27 -45.83 -7.24
C ARG A 227 6.14 -44.94 -6.01
N SER A 228 6.11 -45.54 -4.83
CA SER A 228 6.19 -44.79 -3.57
C SER A 228 7.61 -44.26 -3.42
N SER A 229 7.85 -42.97 -3.69
CA SER A 229 9.10 -42.33 -3.28
C SER A 229 9.19 -42.38 -1.77
N LYS A 230 9.98 -43.31 -1.25
CA LYS A 230 10.50 -43.29 0.12
C LYS A 230 11.68 -42.32 0.10
N ASN A 231 11.49 -41.14 0.70
CA ASN A 231 12.59 -40.40 1.32
C ASN A 231 12.40 -40.52 2.83
#